data_AF-A0A6L9QZL6-F1
#
_entry.id   AF-A0A6L9QZL6-F1
#
_cell.length_a   1.000
_cell.length_b   1.000
_cell.length_c   1.000
_cell.angle_alpha   90.00
_cell.angle_beta   90.00
_cell.angle_gamma   90.00
#
_symmetry.space_group_name_H-M   'P 1'
#
loop_
_entity.id
_entity.type
_entity.pdbx_description
1 polymer ?
#
loop_
_entity_poly.entity_id
_entity_poly.type
_entity_poly.pdbx_seq_one_letter_code
_entity_poly.pdbx_strand_id
1 'polypeptide(L)'
;MSDLGRVLRLDARRTALLVAVPVLTAVGTAAALPALVRSAAYWDNTVIALVNAVRFLGPVAAGLAAWAAVRERPLDYLRDLTARSPATGALLDLLLLSSAALVSYTAVTALVVAVTLTQAEAGHPHPLGAIAGAGALVLHVVVGYLMGRVVPHRATAALVFGATAMWAAARIPGVSWWSLLPPAAFPRIDLFTTLRPRVFADQVLWTAGLTAALILGYVLWATRRFLLVLPLAAALAATGSATLGLHGSAGAAVRAA
;
A
#
# COMPACT_ATOMS: atom_id res chain seq x y z
N MET A 1 -28.49 14.80 -23.17
CA MET A 1 -27.84 14.16 -22.01
C MET A 1 -27.10 15.24 -21.25
N SER A 2 -27.46 15.49 -19.98
CA SER A 2 -27.20 16.77 -19.31
C SER A 2 -25.78 16.90 -18.73
N ASP A 3 -25.16 18.06 -18.94
CA ASP A 3 -23.88 18.47 -18.35
C ASP A 3 -23.84 18.29 -16.82
N LEU A 4 -25.00 18.36 -16.16
CA LEU A 4 -25.17 18.11 -14.73
C LEU A 4 -24.65 16.73 -14.29
N GLY A 5 -24.89 15.68 -15.10
CA GLY A 5 -24.40 14.34 -14.81
C GLY A 5 -22.88 14.21 -14.96
N ARG A 6 -22.27 15.04 -15.82
CA ARG A 6 -20.81 15.10 -16.01
C ARG A 6 -20.14 15.85 -14.86
N VAL A 7 -20.75 16.93 -14.40
CA VAL A 7 -20.31 17.73 -13.25
C VAL A 7 -20.37 16.91 -11.95
N LEU A 8 -21.48 16.21 -11.68
CA LEU A 8 -21.62 15.37 -10.48
C LEU A 8 -20.61 14.20 -10.46
N ARG A 9 -20.26 13.63 -11.62
CA ARG A 9 -19.24 12.58 -11.75
C ARG A 9 -17.82 13.11 -11.47
N LEU A 10 -17.51 14.30 -11.98
CA LEU A 10 -16.21 14.94 -11.76
C LEU A 10 -16.04 15.36 -10.30
N ASP A 11 -17.10 15.85 -9.68
CA ASP A 11 -17.07 16.30 -8.29
C ASP A 11 -16.93 15.12 -7.32
N ALA A 12 -17.67 14.03 -7.53
CA ALA A 12 -17.59 12.82 -6.71
C ALA A 12 -16.19 12.20 -6.66
N ARG A 13 -15.50 12.13 -7.81
CA ARG A 13 -14.12 11.63 -7.91
C ARG A 13 -13.09 12.59 -7.31
N ARG A 14 -13.27 13.90 -7.49
CA ARG A 14 -12.35 14.89 -6.91
C ARG A 14 -12.43 14.94 -5.40
N THR A 15 -13.61 14.80 -4.79
CA THR A 15 -13.74 14.85 -3.32
C THR A 15 -12.87 13.78 -2.66
N ALA A 16 -12.89 12.55 -3.17
CA ALA A 16 -12.11 11.45 -2.60
C ALA A 16 -10.60 11.73 -2.66
N LEU A 17 -10.11 12.25 -3.79
CA LEU A 17 -8.70 12.60 -3.97
C LEU A 17 -8.27 13.81 -3.13
N LEU A 18 -9.13 14.83 -3.05
CA LEU A 18 -8.90 16.04 -2.26
C LEU A 18 -8.82 15.77 -0.77
N VAL A 19 -9.52 14.74 -0.27
CA VAL A 19 -9.43 14.31 1.13
C VAL A 19 -8.27 13.33 1.33
N ALA A 20 -8.09 12.37 0.40
CA ALA A 20 -7.12 11.29 0.60
C ALA A 20 -5.67 11.80 0.66
N VAL A 21 -5.26 12.68 -0.25
CA VAL A 21 -3.88 13.20 -0.28
C VAL A 21 -3.49 13.90 1.03
N PRO A 22 -4.22 14.91 1.54
CA PRO A 22 -3.83 15.59 2.77
C PRO A 22 -3.95 14.69 4.00
N VAL A 23 -4.98 13.85 4.10
CA VAL A 23 -5.16 12.94 5.24
C VAL A 23 -4.03 11.91 5.30
N LEU A 24 -3.71 11.26 4.18
CA LEU A 24 -2.59 10.32 4.13
C LEU A 24 -1.27 11.03 4.44
N THR A 25 -1.07 12.24 3.91
CA THR A 25 0.18 12.96 4.14
C THR A 25 0.34 13.32 5.61
N ALA A 26 -0.72 13.84 6.25
CA ALA A 26 -0.70 14.16 7.67
C ALA A 26 -0.50 12.92 8.57
N VAL A 27 -1.16 11.81 8.26
CA VAL A 27 -0.98 10.55 9.01
C VAL A 27 0.43 10.01 8.82
N GLY A 28 0.95 10.03 7.59
CA GLY A 28 2.29 9.55 7.28
C GLY A 28 3.38 10.37 7.94
N THR A 29 3.27 11.71 7.93
CA THR A 29 4.22 12.58 8.63
C THR A 29 4.15 12.38 10.14
N ALA A 30 2.94 12.31 10.72
CA ALA A 30 2.76 12.05 12.14
C ALA A 30 3.32 10.67 12.56
N ALA A 31 3.16 9.65 11.73
CA ALA A 31 3.68 8.31 11.98
C ALA A 31 5.21 8.23 11.86
N ALA A 32 5.82 9.02 10.97
CA ALA A 32 7.28 9.07 10.79
C ALA A 32 7.98 9.89 11.88
N LEU A 33 7.30 10.90 12.46
CA LEU A 33 7.89 11.86 13.39
C LEU A 33 8.59 11.22 14.62
N PRO A 34 8.02 10.23 15.33
CA PRO A 34 8.69 9.63 16.49
C PRO A 34 9.98 8.91 16.12
N ALA A 35 10.04 8.37 14.89
CA ALA A 35 11.22 7.67 14.40
C ALA A 35 12.32 8.67 14.00
N LEU A 36 11.96 9.81 13.38
CA LEU A 36 12.89 10.89 13.05
C LEU A 36 13.53 11.53 14.29
N VAL A 37 12.78 11.68 15.39
CA VAL A 37 13.30 12.28 16.64
C VAL A 37 14.20 11.31 17.42
N ARG A 38 13.92 10.01 17.36
CA ARG A 38 14.62 8.99 18.18
C ARG A 38 15.63 8.15 17.43
N SER A 39 15.75 8.25 16.11
CA SER A 39 16.74 7.48 15.36
C SER A 39 18.11 8.15 15.52
N ALA A 40 19.10 7.39 16.00
CA ALA A 40 20.49 7.77 15.76
C ALA A 40 20.68 7.97 14.24
N ALA A 41 21.47 8.97 13.88
CA ALA A 41 21.83 9.47 12.56
C ALA A 41 22.30 8.40 11.54
N TYR A 42 21.42 7.47 11.16
CA TYR A 42 21.74 6.28 10.39
C TYR A 42 20.68 5.97 9.32
N TRP A 43 21.09 5.85 8.06
CA TRP A 43 20.19 5.68 6.92
C TRP A 43 19.28 4.45 6.99
N ASP A 44 19.74 3.31 7.53
CA ASP A 44 18.89 2.12 7.63
C ASP A 44 17.72 2.34 8.60
N ASN A 45 17.92 3.12 9.66
CA ASN A 45 16.86 3.47 10.60
C ASN A 45 15.82 4.41 9.96
N THR A 46 16.24 5.27 9.02
CA THR A 46 15.33 6.08 8.19
C THR A 46 14.46 5.19 7.29
N VAL A 47 15.04 4.18 6.66
CA VAL A 47 14.28 3.24 5.81
C VAL A 47 13.28 2.45 6.65
N ILE A 48 13.68 1.99 7.84
CA ILE A 48 12.80 1.31 8.80
C ILE A 48 11.67 2.24 9.26
N ALA A 49 11.97 3.51 9.55
CA ALA A 49 10.98 4.51 9.92
C ALA A 49 9.92 4.66 8.83
N LEU A 50 10.36 4.75 7.58
CA LEU A 50 9.48 4.89 6.43
C LEU A 50 8.59 3.65 6.22
N VAL A 51 9.16 2.44 6.33
CA VAL A 51 8.39 1.19 6.22
C VAL A 51 7.39 1.05 7.37
N ASN A 52 7.80 1.38 8.60
CA ASN A 52 6.91 1.35 9.77
C ASN A 52 5.81 2.42 9.67
N ALA A 53 6.06 3.58 9.06
CA ALA A 53 5.01 4.57 8.79
C ALA A 53 3.90 4.00 7.89
N VAL A 54 4.23 3.09 6.97
CA VAL A 54 3.23 2.39 6.13
C VAL A 54 2.27 1.53 6.96
N ARG A 55 2.65 1.09 8.17
CA ARG A 55 1.75 0.36 9.08
C ARG A 55 0.58 1.22 9.58
N PHE A 56 0.73 2.55 9.56
CA PHE A 56 -0.32 3.50 9.90
C PHE A 56 -1.02 4.05 8.65
N LEU A 57 -0.26 4.35 7.59
CA LEU A 57 -0.81 4.81 6.31
C LEU A 57 -1.67 3.76 5.62
N GLY A 58 -1.24 2.49 5.63
CA GLY A 58 -1.91 1.38 4.94
C GLY A 58 -3.38 1.23 5.35
N PRO A 59 -3.69 1.12 6.66
CA PRO A 59 -5.07 1.02 7.12
C PRO A 59 -5.93 2.23 6.73
N VAL A 60 -5.39 3.45 6.88
CA VAL A 60 -6.09 4.68 6.48
C VAL A 60 -6.38 4.68 4.98
N ALA A 61 -5.40 4.30 4.16
CA ALA A 61 -5.55 4.20 2.71
C ALA A 61 -6.59 3.13 2.33
N ALA A 62 -6.60 1.98 2.99
CA ALA A 62 -7.60 0.93 2.77
C ALA A 62 -9.01 1.40 3.13
N GLY A 63 -9.17 2.08 4.28
CA GLY A 63 -10.45 2.64 4.72
C GLY A 63 -10.99 3.71 3.76
N LEU A 64 -10.14 4.64 3.32
CA LEU A 64 -10.49 5.67 2.34
C LEU A 64 -10.85 5.06 0.97
N ALA A 65 -10.10 4.05 0.52
CA ALA A 65 -10.38 3.36 -0.73
C ALA A 65 -11.71 2.59 -0.68
N ALA A 66 -12.00 1.92 0.44
CA ALA A 66 -13.28 1.26 0.69
C ALA A 66 -14.43 2.27 0.74
N TRP A 67 -14.24 3.41 1.41
CA TRP A 67 -15.22 4.49 1.46
C TRP A 67 -15.53 5.05 0.07
N ALA A 68 -14.50 5.32 -0.74
CA ALA A 68 -14.65 5.78 -2.12
C ALA A 68 -15.43 4.75 -2.95
N ALA A 69 -15.08 3.46 -2.86
CA ALA A 69 -15.77 2.39 -3.56
C ALA A 69 -17.27 2.29 -3.20
N VAL A 70 -17.61 2.40 -1.91
CA VAL A 70 -19.01 2.36 -1.44
C VAL A 70 -19.79 3.59 -1.89
N ARG A 71 -19.17 4.78 -1.84
CA ARG A 71 -19.81 6.04 -2.23
C ARG A 71 -20.09 6.12 -3.74
N GLU A 72 -19.21 5.55 -4.56
CA GLU A 72 -19.33 5.63 -6.01
C GLU A 72 -20.25 4.57 -6.63
N ARG A 73 -20.58 3.50 -5.90
CA ARG A 73 -21.42 2.39 -6.40
C ARG A 73 -22.78 2.81 -6.97
N PRO A 74 -23.54 3.76 -6.39
CA PRO A 74 -24.81 4.21 -6.97
C PRO A 74 -24.66 4.84 -8.36
N LEU A 75 -23.47 5.33 -8.70
CA LEU A 75 -23.17 5.95 -10.00
C LEU A 75 -22.76 4.92 -11.06
N ASP A 76 -22.55 3.66 -10.70
CA ASP A 76 -22.11 2.61 -11.63
C ASP A 76 -23.16 2.30 -12.70
N TYR A 77 -24.45 2.33 -12.35
CA TYR A 77 -25.52 2.17 -13.34
C TYR A 77 -25.38 3.16 -14.50
N LEU A 78 -25.03 4.42 -14.18
CA LEU A 78 -24.80 5.44 -15.21
C LEU A 78 -23.50 5.18 -16.00
N ARG A 79 -22.49 4.54 -15.40
CA ARG A 79 -21.22 4.16 -16.07
C ARG A 79 -21.45 3.00 -17.04
N ASP A 80 -22.26 2.02 -16.67
CA ASP A 80 -22.65 0.89 -17.52
C ASP A 80 -23.43 1.35 -18.76
N LEU A 81 -24.19 2.44 -18.64
CA LEU A 81 -24.86 3.10 -19.77
C LEU A 81 -23.91 3.82 -20.74
N THR A 82 -22.66 4.10 -20.35
CA THR A 82 -21.73 4.95 -21.14
C THR A 82 -20.45 4.29 -21.62
N ALA A 83 -20.08 3.06 -21.20
CA ALA A 83 -18.75 2.55 -21.52
C ALA A 83 -18.61 1.05 -21.77
N ARG A 84 -17.74 0.76 -22.76
CA ARG A 84 -16.99 -0.48 -22.98
C ARG A 84 -16.51 -1.15 -21.68
N SER A 85 -16.57 -2.49 -21.65
CA SER A 85 -16.05 -3.44 -20.64
C SER A 85 -16.35 -3.09 -19.17
N PRO A 86 -17.04 -3.97 -18.41
CA PRO A 86 -17.49 -3.70 -17.04
C PRO A 86 -16.35 -3.44 -16.04
N ALA A 87 -15.11 -3.78 -16.38
CA ALA A 87 -13.94 -3.58 -15.52
C ALA A 87 -13.29 -2.19 -15.63
N THR A 88 -13.54 -1.45 -16.72
CA THR A 88 -12.76 -0.23 -17.03
C THR A 88 -12.90 0.85 -15.96
N GLY A 89 -14.12 1.07 -15.45
CA GLY A 89 -14.37 2.08 -14.41
C GLY A 89 -13.60 1.80 -13.13
N ALA A 90 -13.62 0.54 -12.67
CA ALA A 90 -12.93 0.12 -11.46
C ALA A 90 -11.40 0.20 -11.59
N LEU A 91 -10.85 -0.10 -12.76
CA LEU A 91 -9.41 0.04 -13.01
C LEU A 91 -8.97 1.51 -12.98
N LEU A 92 -9.78 2.42 -13.50
CA LEU A 92 -9.51 3.86 -13.42
C LEU A 92 -9.58 4.39 -11.98
N ASP A 93 -10.56 3.94 -11.19
CA ASP A 93 -10.66 4.32 -9.78
C ASP A 93 -9.45 3.81 -8.98
N LEU A 94 -9.05 2.54 -9.20
CA LEU A 94 -7.85 1.97 -8.59
C LEU A 94 -6.59 2.74 -8.98
N LEU A 95 -6.44 3.13 -10.25
CA LEU A 95 -5.32 3.92 -10.72
C LEU A 95 -5.26 5.29 -10.02
N LEU A 96 -6.40 5.97 -9.90
CA LEU A 96 -6.51 7.29 -9.26
C LEU A 96 -6.26 7.24 -7.75
N LEU A 97 -6.82 6.26 -7.04
CA LEU A 97 -6.61 6.10 -5.61
C LEU A 97 -5.16 5.67 -5.30
N SER A 98 -4.59 4.78 -6.12
CA SER A 98 -3.20 4.37 -5.98
C SER A 98 -2.24 5.51 -6.26
N SER A 99 -2.50 6.33 -7.29
CA SER A 99 -1.67 7.50 -7.59
C SER A 99 -1.73 8.54 -6.47
N ALA A 100 -2.91 8.82 -5.90
CA ALA A 100 -3.05 9.71 -4.74
C ALA A 100 -2.27 9.20 -3.52
N ALA A 101 -2.36 7.89 -3.23
CA ALA A 101 -1.61 7.27 -2.14
C ALA A 101 -0.09 7.35 -2.38
N LEU A 102 0.38 7.11 -3.61
CA LEU A 102 1.79 7.22 -3.98
C LEU A 102 2.30 8.66 -3.92
N VAL A 103 1.51 9.65 -4.33
CA VAL A 103 1.87 11.08 -4.20
C VAL A 103 2.06 11.44 -2.73
N SER A 104 1.14 11.03 -1.86
CA SER A 104 1.24 11.24 -0.43
C SER A 104 2.47 10.55 0.17
N TYR A 105 2.71 9.28 -0.19
CA TYR A 105 3.89 8.54 0.27
C TYR A 105 5.19 9.17 -0.21
N THR A 106 5.23 9.70 -1.43
CA THR A 106 6.39 10.41 -1.99
C THR A 106 6.67 11.68 -1.21
N ALA A 107 5.62 12.46 -0.86
CA ALA A 107 5.77 13.65 -0.02
C ALA A 107 6.32 13.32 1.38
N VAL A 108 5.81 12.26 2.02
CA VAL A 108 6.31 11.78 3.31
C VAL A 108 7.77 11.30 3.19
N THR A 109 8.09 10.55 2.13
CA THR A 109 9.44 10.07 1.85
C THR A 109 10.40 11.23 1.65
N ALA A 110 10.01 12.25 0.87
CA ALA A 110 10.83 13.43 0.62
C ALA A 110 11.12 14.20 1.92
N LEU A 111 10.12 14.36 2.79
CA LEU A 111 10.31 14.97 4.11
C LEU A 111 11.30 14.16 4.97
N VAL A 112 11.09 12.85 5.06
CA VAL A 112 11.93 11.93 5.85
C VAL A 112 13.37 11.94 5.34
N VAL A 113 13.58 11.93 4.02
CA VAL A 113 14.90 12.03 3.39
C VAL A 113 15.53 13.40 3.65
N ALA A 114 14.79 14.50 3.53
CA ALA A 114 15.31 15.84 3.80
C ALA A 114 15.79 15.99 5.25
N VAL A 115 15.02 15.49 6.23
CA VAL A 115 15.41 15.48 7.64
C VAL A 115 16.61 14.56 7.87
N THR A 116 16.66 13.41 7.19
CA THR A 116 17.80 12.49 7.31
C THR A 116 19.08 13.10 6.75
N LEU A 117 19.00 13.83 5.64
CA LEU A 117 20.16 14.51 5.06
C LEU A 117 20.77 15.58 5.97
N THR A 118 19.98 16.18 6.87
CA THR A 118 20.50 17.16 7.84
C THR A 118 21.04 16.54 9.13
N GLN A 119 20.78 15.25 9.37
CA GLN A 119 21.11 14.58 10.62
C GLN A 119 22.06 13.39 10.46
N ALA A 120 22.07 12.69 9.32
CA ALA A 120 22.73 11.40 9.17
C ALA A 120 24.26 11.53 8.99
N GLU A 121 25.00 10.73 9.76
CA GLU A 121 26.46 10.68 9.71
C GLU A 121 26.98 9.39 9.05
N ALA A 122 26.13 8.35 8.92
CA ALA A 122 26.54 7.04 8.38
C ALA A 122 25.42 6.29 7.63
N GLY A 123 25.83 5.38 6.75
CA GLY A 123 24.95 4.50 5.95
C GLY A 123 24.68 5.01 4.53
N HIS A 124 23.82 4.31 3.78
CA HIS A 124 23.49 4.62 2.39
C HIS A 124 21.98 4.57 2.16
N PRO A 125 21.42 5.39 1.25
CA PRO A 125 20.01 5.30 0.91
C PRO A 125 19.68 3.94 0.28
N HIS A 126 18.64 3.27 0.79
CA HIS A 126 18.20 1.97 0.29
C HIS A 126 16.87 2.10 -0.48
N PRO A 127 16.89 2.36 -1.81
CA PRO A 127 15.69 2.67 -2.58
C PRO A 127 14.67 1.53 -2.57
N LEU A 128 15.13 0.27 -2.47
CA LEU A 128 14.25 -0.89 -2.37
C LEU A 128 13.32 -0.86 -1.16
N GLY A 129 13.73 -0.25 -0.04
CA GLY A 129 12.87 -0.12 1.14
C GLY A 129 11.72 0.86 0.91
N ALA A 130 11.98 1.96 0.20
CA ALA A 130 10.94 2.90 -0.22
C ALA A 130 9.98 2.26 -1.22
N ILE A 131 10.49 1.48 -2.18
CA ILE A 131 9.65 0.76 -3.16
C ILE A 131 8.80 -0.31 -2.47
N ALA A 132 9.35 -1.05 -1.50
CA ALA A 132 8.60 -2.03 -0.71
C ALA A 132 7.46 -1.37 0.08
N GLY A 133 7.71 -0.22 0.70
CA GLY A 133 6.68 0.56 1.40
C GLY A 133 5.59 1.09 0.45
N ALA A 134 5.98 1.61 -0.73
CA ALA A 134 5.05 2.04 -1.76
C ALA A 134 4.16 0.88 -2.26
N GLY A 135 4.75 -0.28 -2.54
CA GLY A 135 4.02 -1.49 -2.95
C GLY A 135 3.05 -1.97 -1.87
N ALA A 136 3.45 -1.93 -0.61
CA ALA A 136 2.59 -2.27 0.51
C ALA A 136 1.40 -1.31 0.62
N LEU A 137 1.61 -0.01 0.40
CA LEU A 137 0.53 0.99 0.43
C LEU A 137 -0.47 0.77 -0.71
N VAL A 138 0.01 0.53 -1.94
CA VAL A 138 -0.86 0.22 -3.09
C VAL A 138 -1.69 -1.03 -2.84
N LEU A 139 -1.10 -2.07 -2.25
CA LEU A 139 -1.82 -3.29 -1.89
C LEU A 139 -3.00 -2.98 -0.94
N HIS A 140 -2.81 -2.12 0.07
CA HIS A 140 -3.90 -1.72 0.97
C HIS A 140 -5.02 -0.96 0.25
N VAL A 141 -4.66 -0.06 -0.67
CA VAL A 141 -5.64 0.66 -1.51
C VAL A 141 -6.46 -0.34 -2.32
N VAL A 142 -5.81 -1.31 -2.96
CA VAL A 142 -6.47 -2.32 -3.80
C VAL A 142 -7.38 -3.20 -2.96
N VAL A 143 -6.90 -3.72 -1.84
CA VAL A 143 -7.71 -4.52 -0.90
C VAL A 143 -8.92 -3.72 -0.42
N GLY A 144 -8.71 -2.49 0.03
CA GLY A 144 -9.80 -1.66 0.54
C GLY A 144 -10.85 -1.33 -0.52
N TYR A 145 -10.41 -0.91 -1.71
CA TYR A 145 -11.32 -0.63 -2.82
C TYR A 145 -12.14 -1.87 -3.21
N LEU A 146 -11.48 -3.02 -3.41
CA LEU A 146 -12.17 -4.26 -3.80
C LEU A 146 -13.15 -4.73 -2.72
N MET A 147 -12.80 -4.63 -1.44
CA MET A 147 -13.71 -4.96 -0.34
C MET A 147 -14.94 -4.05 -0.32
N GLY A 148 -14.76 -2.74 -0.53
CA GLY A 148 -15.88 -1.79 -0.65
C GLY A 148 -16.78 -2.07 -1.86
N ARG A 149 -16.21 -2.62 -2.95
CA ARG A 149 -16.97 -3.06 -4.14
C ARG A 149 -17.78 -4.31 -3.85
N VAL A 150 -17.19 -5.32 -3.20
CA VAL A 150 -17.84 -6.61 -2.90
C VAL A 150 -18.92 -6.45 -1.84
N VAL A 151 -18.65 -5.68 -0.78
CA VAL A 151 -19.57 -5.45 0.34
C VAL A 151 -19.95 -3.96 0.40
N PRO A 152 -21.05 -3.53 -0.25
CA PRO A 152 -21.42 -2.11 -0.39
C PRO A 152 -22.13 -1.57 0.84
N HIS A 153 -21.52 -1.71 2.00
CA HIS A 153 -22.09 -1.25 3.25
C HIS A 153 -21.31 -0.06 3.79
N ARG A 154 -21.99 0.92 4.40
CA ARG A 154 -21.31 2.10 4.96
C ARG A 154 -20.29 1.72 6.04
N ALA A 155 -20.55 0.64 6.77
CA ALA A 155 -19.60 0.12 7.76
C ALA A 155 -18.37 -0.57 7.14
N THR A 156 -18.38 -0.91 5.85
CA THR A 156 -17.24 -1.60 5.19
C THR A 156 -15.96 -0.79 5.30
N ALA A 157 -16.02 0.55 5.18
CA ALA A 157 -14.85 1.39 5.33
C ALA A 157 -14.21 1.27 6.73
N ALA A 158 -15.04 1.28 7.78
CA ALA A 158 -14.59 1.13 9.16
C ALA A 158 -14.07 -0.29 9.44
N LEU A 159 -14.74 -1.33 8.91
CA LEU A 159 -14.31 -2.71 9.05
C LEU A 159 -12.99 -2.99 8.34
N VAL A 160 -12.81 -2.48 7.13
CA VAL A 160 -11.55 -2.59 6.37
C VAL A 160 -10.42 -1.88 7.11
N PHE A 161 -10.66 -0.64 7.57
CA PHE A 161 -9.70 0.09 8.39
C PHE A 161 -9.33 -0.70 9.65
N GLY A 162 -10.32 -1.19 10.40
CA GLY A 162 -10.09 -1.97 11.62
C GLY A 162 -9.34 -3.27 11.38
N ALA A 163 -9.72 -4.04 10.35
CA ALA A 163 -9.07 -5.30 10.02
C ALA A 163 -7.62 -5.11 9.57
N THR A 164 -7.36 -4.10 8.73
CA THR A 164 -6.00 -3.78 8.27
C THR A 164 -5.14 -3.19 9.38
N ALA A 165 -5.71 -2.38 10.27
CA ALA A 165 -5.03 -1.88 11.46
C ALA A 165 -4.70 -3.02 12.45
N MET A 166 -5.62 -3.95 12.67
CA MET A 166 -5.39 -5.13 13.51
C MET A 166 -4.31 -6.03 12.91
N TRP A 167 -4.33 -6.24 11.59
CA TRP A 167 -3.27 -6.94 10.86
C TRP A 167 -1.92 -6.25 11.00
N ALA A 168 -1.87 -4.91 10.96
CA ALA A 168 -0.66 -4.14 11.21
C ALA A 168 -0.19 -4.27 12.67
N ALA A 169 -1.09 -4.26 13.65
CA ALA A 169 -0.78 -4.31 15.08
C ALA A 169 -0.32 -5.70 15.55
N ALA A 170 -0.93 -6.77 15.03
CA ALA A 170 -0.62 -8.14 15.45
C ALA A 170 0.81 -8.60 15.12
N ARG A 171 1.49 -7.92 14.19
CA ARG A 171 2.87 -8.23 13.80
C ARG A 171 3.86 -7.47 14.65
N ILE A 172 4.30 -8.14 15.71
CA ILE A 172 5.35 -7.64 16.60
C ILE A 172 6.71 -7.79 15.90
N PRO A 173 7.53 -6.72 15.82
CA PRO A 173 8.84 -6.79 15.18
C PRO A 173 9.74 -7.88 15.81
N GLY A 174 10.38 -8.70 14.97
CA GLY A 174 11.41 -9.66 15.41
C GLY A 174 10.90 -10.95 16.05
N VAL A 175 9.59 -11.14 16.19
CA VAL A 175 9.01 -12.33 16.86
C VAL A 175 8.74 -13.49 15.90
N SER A 176 8.40 -13.22 14.64
CA SER A 176 8.02 -14.26 13.67
C SER A 176 8.33 -13.83 12.24
N TRP A 177 8.53 -14.78 11.34
CA TRP A 177 8.71 -14.50 9.91
C TRP A 177 7.50 -13.77 9.29
N TRP A 178 6.31 -13.89 9.87
CA TRP A 178 5.11 -13.14 9.42
C TRP A 178 5.26 -11.63 9.67
N SER A 179 6.16 -11.20 10.55
CA SER A 179 6.47 -9.77 10.73
C SER A 179 7.19 -9.18 9.51
N LEU A 180 7.77 -10.01 8.64
CA LEU A 180 8.40 -9.59 7.39
C LEU A 180 7.39 -9.40 6.25
N LEU A 181 6.15 -9.89 6.42
CA LEU A 181 5.10 -9.69 5.42
C LEU A 181 4.68 -8.21 5.38
N PRO A 182 4.54 -7.62 4.18
CA PRO A 182 4.06 -6.25 4.00
C PRO A 182 2.70 -5.98 4.66
N PRO A 183 2.49 -4.82 5.31
CA PRO A 183 3.48 -3.83 5.73
C PRO A 183 4.37 -4.43 6.83
N ALA A 184 5.67 -4.46 6.58
CA ALA A 184 6.61 -5.17 7.44
C ALA A 184 6.87 -4.42 8.74
N ALA A 185 7.12 -5.18 9.80
CA ALA A 185 7.42 -4.70 11.13
C ALA A 185 8.91 -5.00 11.41
N PHE A 186 9.75 -3.99 11.19
CA PHE A 186 11.18 -4.11 11.44
C PHE A 186 11.56 -3.53 12.81
N PRO A 187 12.39 -4.24 13.61
CA PRO A 187 12.98 -3.67 14.80
C PRO A 187 14.00 -2.59 14.40
N ARG A 188 14.38 -1.74 15.36
CA ARG A 188 15.50 -0.81 15.16
C ARG A 188 16.78 -1.60 14.88
N ILE A 189 17.64 -1.06 14.03
CA ILE A 189 18.94 -1.67 13.71
C ILE A 189 20.00 -1.19 14.69
N ASP A 190 20.75 -2.15 15.22
CA ASP A 190 21.89 -1.90 16.10
C ASP A 190 23.09 -1.42 15.27
N LEU A 191 23.95 -0.59 15.88
CA LEU A 191 25.23 -0.23 15.28
C LEU A 191 25.99 -1.52 14.92
N PHE A 192 26.57 -1.60 13.72
CA PHE A 192 27.24 -2.77 13.13
C PHE A 192 26.34 -3.86 12.52
N THR A 193 25.04 -3.61 12.37
CA THR A 193 24.16 -4.44 11.55
C THR A 193 23.57 -3.62 10.40
N THR A 194 23.29 -4.27 9.27
CA THR A 194 22.69 -3.65 8.08
C THR A 194 21.48 -4.44 7.60
N LEU A 195 20.57 -3.74 6.91
CA LEU A 195 19.39 -4.34 6.29
C LEU A 195 19.78 -5.34 5.21
N ARG A 196 19.10 -6.48 5.16
CA ARG A 196 19.29 -7.45 4.09
C ARG A 196 18.50 -7.02 2.84
N PRO A 197 19.15 -6.63 1.72
CA PRO A 197 18.46 -6.08 0.54
C PRO A 197 17.46 -7.07 -0.08
N ARG A 198 17.77 -8.37 0.03
CA ARG A 198 16.94 -9.47 -0.47
C ARG A 198 15.55 -9.48 0.17
N VAL A 199 15.41 -9.10 1.44
CA VAL A 199 14.11 -9.06 2.13
C VAL A 199 13.20 -8.01 1.49
N PHE A 200 13.75 -6.84 1.11
CA PHE A 200 12.97 -5.83 0.39
C PHE A 200 12.60 -6.28 -1.02
N ALA A 201 13.49 -6.97 -1.73
CA ALA A 201 13.17 -7.52 -3.04
C ALA A 201 12.01 -8.53 -2.96
N ASP A 202 12.04 -9.43 -1.98
CA ASP A 202 10.96 -10.38 -1.74
C ASP A 202 9.66 -9.65 -1.33
N GLN A 203 9.71 -8.58 -0.53
CA GLN A 203 8.53 -7.76 -0.22
C GLN A 203 7.92 -7.06 -1.43
N VAL A 204 8.77 -6.53 -2.33
CA VAL A 204 8.30 -5.92 -3.58
C VAL A 204 7.65 -6.97 -4.47
N LEU A 205 8.28 -8.14 -4.63
CA LEU A 205 7.71 -9.23 -5.43
C LEU A 205 6.39 -9.73 -4.84
N TRP A 206 6.31 -9.85 -3.51
CA TRP A 206 5.11 -10.29 -2.80
C TRP A 206 3.96 -9.30 -2.97
N THR A 207 4.21 -7.99 -2.78
CA THR A 207 3.18 -6.96 -2.94
C THR A 207 2.73 -6.81 -4.39
N ALA A 208 3.66 -6.85 -5.35
CA ALA A 208 3.35 -6.78 -6.77
C ALA A 208 2.53 -7.99 -7.23
N GLY A 209 2.95 -9.20 -6.84
CA GLY A 209 2.26 -10.44 -7.14
C GLY A 209 0.83 -10.46 -6.58
N LEU A 210 0.67 -10.13 -5.29
CA LEU A 210 -0.65 -10.15 -4.66
C LEU A 210 -1.57 -9.07 -5.21
N THR A 211 -1.03 -7.87 -5.45
CA THR A 211 -1.79 -6.77 -6.09
C THR A 211 -2.26 -7.16 -7.49
N ALA A 212 -1.36 -7.71 -8.31
CA ALA A 212 -1.71 -8.18 -9.64
C ALA A 212 -2.76 -9.30 -9.58
N ALA A 213 -2.61 -10.25 -8.67
CA ALA A 213 -3.57 -11.34 -8.50
C ALA A 213 -4.97 -10.83 -8.11
N LEU A 214 -5.06 -9.86 -7.20
CA LEU A 214 -6.33 -9.25 -6.80
C LEU A 214 -7.00 -8.51 -7.97
N ILE A 215 -6.25 -7.69 -8.71
CA ILE A 215 -6.77 -6.95 -9.86
C ILE A 215 -7.19 -7.91 -10.97
N LEU A 216 -6.33 -8.86 -11.36
CA LEU A 216 -6.62 -9.85 -12.39
C LEU A 216 -7.79 -10.75 -12.00
N GLY A 217 -7.87 -11.17 -10.73
CA GLY A 217 -9.00 -11.94 -10.19
C GLY A 217 -10.31 -11.17 -10.27
N TYR A 218 -10.31 -9.87 -9.92
CA TYR A 218 -11.47 -9.01 -10.08
C TYR A 218 -11.88 -8.84 -11.55
N VAL A 219 -10.93 -8.61 -12.46
CA VAL A 219 -11.20 -8.47 -13.90
C VAL A 219 -11.72 -9.78 -14.50
N LEU A 220 -11.14 -10.92 -14.12
CA LEU A 220 -11.60 -12.25 -14.51
C LEU A 220 -13.03 -12.49 -14.02
N TRP A 221 -13.33 -12.14 -12.77
CA TRP A 221 -14.68 -12.25 -12.22
C TRP A 221 -15.70 -11.38 -12.98
N ALA A 222 -15.34 -10.13 -13.28
CA ALA A 222 -16.21 -9.17 -13.95
C ALA A 222 -16.41 -9.43 -15.45
N THR A 223 -15.38 -9.93 -16.15
CA THR A 223 -15.40 -10.10 -17.62
C THR A 223 -15.52 -11.56 -18.07
N ARG A 224 -15.35 -12.53 -17.15
CA ARG A 224 -15.33 -13.97 -17.41
C ARG A 224 -14.33 -14.42 -18.49
N ARG A 225 -13.28 -13.63 -18.72
CA ARG A 225 -12.25 -13.90 -19.74
C ARG A 225 -11.20 -14.91 -19.25
N PHE A 226 -11.33 -16.17 -19.65
CA PHE A 226 -10.42 -17.26 -19.26
C PHE A 226 -8.95 -17.06 -19.60
N LEU A 227 -8.62 -16.23 -20.61
CA LEU A 227 -7.22 -15.90 -20.94
C LEU A 227 -6.46 -15.24 -19.77
N LEU A 228 -7.17 -14.67 -18.79
CA LEU A 228 -6.58 -14.07 -17.60
C LEU A 228 -6.14 -15.09 -16.54
N VAL A 229 -6.46 -16.38 -16.71
CA VAL A 229 -6.07 -17.43 -15.76
C VAL A 229 -4.55 -17.60 -15.71
N LEU A 230 -3.87 -17.56 -16.87
CA LEU A 230 -2.42 -17.70 -16.93
C LEU A 230 -1.68 -16.56 -16.20
N PRO A 231 -1.94 -15.26 -16.47
CA PRO A 231 -1.28 -14.19 -15.73
C PRO A 231 -1.69 -14.16 -14.25
N LEU A 232 -2.91 -14.58 -13.90
CA LEU A 232 -3.33 -14.75 -12.50
C LEU A 232 -2.50 -15.83 -11.79
N ALA A 233 -2.31 -16.98 -12.42
CA ALA A 233 -1.49 -18.06 -11.88
C ALA A 233 -0.03 -17.62 -11.71
N ALA A 234 0.52 -16.87 -12.68
CA ALA A 234 1.87 -16.31 -12.57
C ALA A 234 2.00 -15.31 -11.41
N ALA A 235 1.01 -14.43 -11.20
CA ALA A 235 0.99 -13.49 -10.10
C ALA A 235 0.91 -14.18 -8.72
N LEU A 236 0.10 -15.25 -8.62
CA LEU A 236 0.03 -16.09 -7.42
C LEU A 236 1.34 -16.83 -7.18
N ALA A 237 1.96 -17.39 -8.23
CA ALA A 237 3.26 -18.06 -8.12
C ALA A 237 4.35 -17.10 -7.63
N ALA A 238 4.40 -15.87 -8.14
CA ALA A 238 5.33 -14.83 -7.68
C ALA A 238 5.13 -14.49 -6.19
N THR A 239 3.87 -14.41 -5.75
CA THR A 239 3.53 -14.20 -4.33
C THR A 239 3.99 -15.39 -3.47
N GLY A 240 3.77 -16.62 -3.95
CA GLY A 240 4.21 -17.84 -3.27
C GLY A 240 5.73 -17.93 -3.16
N SER A 241 6.46 -17.67 -4.25
CA SER A 241 7.93 -17.68 -4.25
C SER A 241 8.51 -16.63 -3.32
N ALA A 242 7.94 -15.43 -3.30
CA ALA A 242 8.35 -14.38 -2.37
C ALA A 242 8.07 -14.76 -0.91
N THR A 243 6.95 -15.45 -0.65
CA THR A 243 6.63 -15.97 0.69
C THR A 243 7.67 -16.97 1.18
N LEU A 244 8.11 -17.89 0.31
CA LEU A 244 9.18 -18.84 0.61
C LEU A 244 10.53 -18.14 0.82
N GLY A 245 10.83 -17.10 0.03
CA GLY A 245 12.01 -16.26 0.19
C GLY A 245 12.05 -15.57 1.55
N LEU A 246 10.93 -14.95 1.96
CA LEU A 246 10.77 -14.33 3.27
C LEU A 246 10.88 -15.34 4.41
N HIS A 247 10.28 -16.52 4.27
CA HIS A 247 10.39 -17.59 5.26
C HIS A 247 11.83 -18.09 5.43
N GLY A 248 12.56 -18.23 4.31
CA GLY A 248 13.97 -18.64 4.31
C GLY A 248 14.96 -17.54 4.72
N SER A 249 14.52 -16.28 4.77
CA SER A 249 15.32 -15.20 5.32
C SER A 249 15.26 -15.24 6.85
N ALA A 250 16.30 -15.80 7.48
CA ALA A 250 16.44 -16.00 8.93
C ALA A 250 16.48 -14.69 9.78
N GLY A 251 15.91 -13.59 9.28
CA GLY A 251 15.91 -12.27 9.91
C GLY A 251 16.01 -11.12 8.88
N ALA A 252 15.73 -9.90 9.36
CA ALA A 252 15.76 -8.68 8.55
C ALA A 252 17.15 -8.03 8.42
N ALA A 253 18.06 -8.32 9.35
CA ALA A 253 19.38 -7.69 9.45
C ALA A 253 20.51 -8.73 9.47
N VAL A 254 21.69 -8.34 9.00
CA VAL A 254 22.92 -9.12 9.00
C VAL A 254 24.06 -8.25 9.56
N ARG A 255 25.10 -8.85 10.16
CA ARG A 255 26.30 -8.10 10.57
C ARG A 255 26.91 -7.37 9.36
N ALA A 256 27.22 -6.09 9.53
CA ALA A 256 28.00 -5.33 8.58
C ALA A 256 29.41 -5.92 8.52
N ALA A 257 29.89 -6.19 7.30
CA ALA A 257 31.24 -6.72 7.04
C ALA A 257 32.29 -5.60 7.06
#